data_AF-A0AAN9YP82-F1
#
_entry.id   AF-A0AAN9YP82-F1
#
_cell.length_a   1.000
_cell.length_b   1.000
_cell.length_c   1.000
_cell.angle_alpha   90.00
_cell.angle_beta   90.00
_cell.angle_gamma   90.00
#
_symmetry.space_group_name_H-M   'P 1'
#
loop_
_entity.id
_entity.type
_entity.pdbx_description
1 polymer ?
#
loop_
_entity_poly.entity_id
_entity_poly.type
_entity_poly.pdbx_seq_one_letter_code
_entity_poly.pdbx_strand_id
1 'polypeptide(L)'
;MKPNGKPIPGIFATQDERIHHMLKKPVSNAYSMTALLSFEPYVDTTSEVFCRELTNRFASTGQPCDLGAWLQMYAFDVIGELTFSRRLGFLESGTDVNGVMKNIWDMFKETSLVTQMPWVDDFWTNNPVRRYMRGHGVSPGAAFAMARVQERREEVKAGKTDWDRETRDFMSRFLEVEAKDSTLPP
;
A
#
# COMPACT_ATOMS: atom_id res chain seq x y z
N MET A 1 6.77 5.29 -12.94
CA MET A 1 7.30 5.65 -14.28
C MET A 1 8.41 4.67 -14.64
N LYS A 2 8.52 4.22 -15.90
CA LYS A 2 9.61 3.33 -16.37
C LYS A 2 10.77 4.21 -16.88
N PRO A 3 11.94 4.26 -16.22
CA PRO A 3 13.03 5.17 -16.60
C PRO A 3 13.68 4.85 -17.94
N ASN A 4 13.69 3.57 -18.38
CA ASN A 4 14.44 3.11 -19.57
C ASN A 4 13.62 2.23 -20.53
N GLY A 5 12.29 2.42 -20.61
CA GLY A 5 11.43 1.69 -21.55
C GLY A 5 11.20 0.20 -21.24
N LYS A 6 12.03 -0.43 -20.40
CA LYS A 6 11.82 -1.79 -19.88
C LYS A 6 10.93 -1.76 -18.62
N PRO A 7 10.05 -2.76 -18.42
CA PRO A 7 9.33 -2.92 -17.16
C PRO A 7 10.35 -3.03 -16.03
N ILE A 8 10.20 -2.24 -14.97
CA ILE A 8 10.96 -2.48 -13.74
C ILE A 8 10.39 -3.77 -13.14
N PRO A 9 11.19 -4.83 -12.96
CA PRO A 9 10.72 -6.04 -12.32
C PRO A 9 10.38 -5.73 -10.86
N GLY A 10 9.09 -5.85 -10.51
CA GLY A 10 8.63 -5.68 -9.13
C GLY A 10 9.00 -6.90 -8.27
N ILE A 11 9.09 -6.71 -6.97
CA ILE A 11 9.39 -7.79 -6.00
C ILE A 11 8.43 -8.98 -6.13
N PHE A 12 7.16 -8.73 -6.47
CA PHE A 12 6.12 -9.75 -6.62
C PHE A 12 6.12 -10.47 -7.98
N ALA A 13 6.52 -9.78 -9.05
CA ALA A 13 6.35 -10.26 -10.42
C ALA A 13 7.66 -10.72 -11.10
N THR A 14 8.80 -10.49 -10.46
CA THR A 14 10.10 -10.93 -10.99
C THR A 14 10.22 -12.46 -10.97
N GLN A 15 10.71 -13.02 -12.08
CA GLN A 15 11.03 -14.45 -12.19
C GLN A 15 12.53 -14.73 -11.95
N ASP A 16 13.37 -13.68 -11.97
CA ASP A 16 14.80 -13.80 -11.69
C ASP A 16 15.04 -13.81 -10.17
N GLU A 17 15.64 -14.90 -9.69
CA GLU A 17 15.97 -15.12 -8.29
C GLU A 17 16.95 -14.06 -7.75
N ARG A 18 17.94 -13.64 -8.55
CA ARG A 18 18.95 -12.66 -8.10
C ARG A 18 18.29 -11.31 -7.84
N ILE A 19 17.41 -10.90 -8.74
CA ILE A 19 16.63 -9.66 -8.62
C ILE A 19 15.65 -9.77 -7.45
N HIS A 20 14.95 -10.90 -7.31
CA HIS A 20 14.03 -11.12 -6.20
C HIS A 20 14.74 -11.03 -4.85
N HIS A 21 15.88 -11.71 -4.70
CA HIS A 21 16.68 -11.68 -3.49
C HIS A 21 17.19 -10.26 -3.18
N MET A 22 17.69 -9.54 -4.19
CA MET A 22 18.15 -8.15 -4.04
C MET A 22 17.03 -7.21 -3.56
N LEU A 23 15.80 -7.36 -4.06
CA LEU A 23 14.65 -6.55 -3.65
C LEU A 23 14.06 -6.98 -2.29
N LYS A 24 14.10 -8.28 -1.97
CA LYS A 24 13.48 -8.84 -0.76
C LYS A 24 14.36 -8.69 0.49
N LYS A 25 15.67 -8.85 0.35
CA LYS A 25 16.63 -8.81 1.47
C LYS A 25 16.54 -7.53 2.32
N PRO A 26 16.41 -6.32 1.75
CA PRO A 26 16.37 -5.09 2.54
C PRO A 26 15.07 -4.95 3.35
N VAL A 27 13.95 -5.50 2.86
CA VAL A 27 12.63 -5.38 3.49
C VAL A 27 12.31 -6.53 4.45
N SER A 28 13.01 -7.67 4.36
CA SER A 28 12.67 -8.88 5.14
C SER A 28 12.70 -8.68 6.65
N ASN A 29 13.60 -7.82 7.16
CA ASN A 29 13.72 -7.54 8.58
C ASN A 29 12.50 -6.80 9.15
N ALA A 30 11.75 -6.06 8.34
CA ALA A 30 10.53 -5.41 8.79
C ALA A 30 9.39 -6.42 9.06
N TYR A 31 9.51 -7.66 8.57
CA TYR A 31 8.53 -8.72 8.76
C TYR A 31 9.00 -9.80 9.77
N SER A 32 10.07 -9.56 10.54
CA SER A 32 10.48 -10.47 11.61
C SER A 32 9.47 -10.46 12.76
N MET A 33 9.36 -11.55 13.53
CA MET A 33 8.46 -11.60 14.69
C MET A 33 8.74 -10.47 15.70
N THR A 34 10.01 -10.14 15.91
CA THR A 34 10.42 -9.01 16.75
C THR A 34 9.95 -7.66 16.23
N ALA A 35 9.94 -7.46 14.90
CA ALA A 35 9.40 -6.24 14.30
C ALA A 35 7.88 -6.21 14.35
N LEU A 36 7.22 -7.35 14.17
CA LEU A 36 5.76 -7.46 14.21
C LEU A 36 5.18 -7.08 15.59
N LEU A 37 5.86 -7.44 16.69
CA LEU A 37 5.42 -7.03 18.03
C LEU A 37 5.40 -5.49 18.19
N SER A 38 6.34 -4.78 17.55
CA SER A 38 6.36 -3.31 17.58
C SER A 38 5.17 -2.67 16.82
N PHE A 39 4.44 -3.47 16.04
CA PHE A 39 3.31 -3.01 15.25
C PHE A 39 1.95 -3.20 15.92
N GLU A 40 1.86 -4.02 16.98
CA GLU A 40 0.62 -4.31 17.69
C GLU A 40 -0.17 -3.04 18.09
N PRO A 41 0.47 -1.97 18.61
CA PRO A 41 -0.25 -0.75 18.99
C PRO A 41 -0.98 -0.07 17.83
N TYR A 42 -0.44 -0.14 16.61
CA TYR A 42 -1.10 0.43 15.43
C TYR A 42 -2.38 -0.35 15.11
N VAL A 43 -2.32 -1.69 15.16
CA VAL A 43 -3.48 -2.55 14.92
C VAL A 43 -4.55 -2.36 16.00
N ASP A 44 -4.14 -2.21 17.27
CA ASP A 44 -5.05 -1.97 18.38
C ASP A 44 -5.82 -0.67 18.19
N THR A 45 -5.13 0.42 17.82
CA THR A 45 -5.79 1.71 17.56
C THR A 45 -6.77 1.65 16.39
N THR A 46 -6.47 0.92 15.32
CA THR A 46 -7.43 0.70 14.22
C THR A 46 -8.63 -0.15 14.69
N SER A 47 -8.37 -1.17 15.52
CA SER A 47 -9.39 -2.09 16.03
C SER A 47 -10.40 -1.38 16.94
N GLU A 48 -9.94 -0.46 17.78
CA GLU A 48 -10.82 0.38 18.59
C GLU A 48 -11.78 1.21 17.73
N VAL A 49 -11.26 1.80 16.65
CA VAL A 49 -12.05 2.61 15.70
C VAL A 49 -13.06 1.73 14.98
N PHE A 50 -12.65 0.55 14.53
CA PHE A 50 -13.53 -0.42 13.90
C PHE A 50 -14.71 -0.82 14.80
N CYS A 51 -14.43 -1.22 16.04
CA CYS A 51 -15.45 -1.58 17.02
C CYS A 51 -16.39 -0.41 17.33
N ARG A 52 -15.84 0.81 17.46
CA ARG A 52 -16.63 2.02 17.70
C ARG A 52 -17.58 2.31 16.55
N GLU A 53 -17.11 2.30 15.32
CA GLU A 53 -17.93 2.59 14.14
C GLU A 53 -19.00 1.50 13.93
N LEU A 54 -18.65 0.23 14.15
CA LEU A 54 -19.63 -0.86 14.08
C LEU A 54 -20.74 -0.71 15.12
N THR A 55 -20.37 -0.33 16.35
CA THR A 55 -21.33 -0.11 17.44
C THR A 55 -22.25 1.06 17.14
N ASN A 56 -21.67 2.19 16.72
CA ASN A 56 -22.38 3.44 16.49
C ASN A 56 -23.33 3.37 15.29
N ARG A 57 -22.95 2.65 14.22
CA ARG A 57 -23.70 2.64 12.97
C ARG A 57 -24.68 1.48 12.83
N PHE A 58 -24.41 0.34 13.46
CA PHE A 58 -25.21 -0.88 13.26
C PHE A 58 -25.78 -1.43 14.56
N ALA A 59 -24.95 -1.61 15.60
CA ALA A 59 -25.41 -2.25 16.83
C ALA A 59 -26.46 -1.40 17.58
N SER A 60 -26.27 -0.07 17.62
CA SER A 60 -27.19 0.86 18.28
C SER A 60 -28.44 1.17 17.45
N THR A 61 -28.35 1.08 16.13
CA THR A 61 -29.40 1.49 15.18
C THR A 61 -30.26 0.31 14.68
N GLY A 62 -29.77 -0.92 14.85
CA GLY A 62 -30.38 -2.14 14.30
C GLY A 62 -30.25 -2.26 12.77
N GLN A 63 -29.42 -1.44 12.12
CA GLN A 63 -29.23 -1.49 10.67
C GLN A 63 -28.42 -2.71 10.26
N PRO A 64 -28.72 -3.34 9.09
CA PRO A 64 -27.92 -4.43 8.57
C PRO A 64 -26.50 -3.95 8.25
N CYS A 65 -25.51 -4.74 8.66
CA CYS A 65 -24.10 -4.47 8.41
C CYS A 65 -23.56 -5.42 7.34
N ASP A 66 -23.01 -4.87 6.25
CA ASP A 66 -22.17 -5.64 5.34
C ASP A 66 -20.77 -5.81 5.94
N LEU A 67 -20.61 -6.84 6.76
CA LEU A 67 -19.34 -7.10 7.42
C LEU A 67 -18.19 -7.35 6.44
N GLY A 68 -18.47 -7.82 5.21
CA GLY A 68 -17.43 -8.05 4.20
C GLY A 68 -16.78 -6.75 3.75
N ALA A 69 -17.59 -5.74 3.42
CA ALA A 69 -17.10 -4.41 3.06
C ALA A 69 -16.33 -3.76 4.24
N TRP A 70 -16.85 -3.90 5.46
CA TRP A 70 -16.23 -3.34 6.67
C TRP A 70 -14.90 -3.99 7.02
N LEU A 71 -14.76 -5.30 6.87
CA LEU A 71 -13.49 -6.00 7.05
C LEU A 71 -12.46 -5.59 6.00
N GLN A 72 -12.90 -5.34 4.76
CA GLN A 72 -12.00 -4.86 3.71
C GLN A 72 -11.53 -3.43 4.01
N MET A 73 -12.42 -2.55 4.45
CA MET A 73 -12.07 -1.19 4.91
C MET A 73 -11.10 -1.23 6.11
N TYR A 74 -11.34 -2.11 7.07
CA TYR A 74 -10.45 -2.33 8.21
C TYR A 74 -9.05 -2.75 7.76
N ALA A 75 -8.94 -3.71 6.84
CA ALA A 75 -7.64 -4.15 6.32
C ALA A 75 -6.85 -3.01 5.63
N PHE A 76 -7.55 -2.14 4.89
CA PHE A 76 -6.92 -0.96 4.27
C PHE A 76 -6.44 0.05 5.31
N ASP A 77 -7.22 0.33 6.34
CA ASP A 77 -6.81 1.26 7.39
C ASP A 77 -5.66 0.70 8.24
N VAL A 78 -5.66 -0.61 8.56
CA VAL A 78 -4.55 -1.27 9.27
C VAL A 78 -3.26 -1.15 8.48
N ILE A 79 -3.26 -1.50 7.17
CA ILE A 79 -2.03 -1.39 6.38
C ILE A 79 -1.59 0.06 6.19
N GLY A 80 -2.53 1.01 6.12
CA GLY A 80 -2.24 2.44 6.12
C GLY A 80 -1.55 2.89 7.41
N GLU A 81 -2.10 2.51 8.56
CA GLU A 81 -1.58 2.86 9.88
C GLU A 81 -0.21 2.22 10.14
N LEU A 82 -0.03 0.96 9.75
CA LEU A 82 1.27 0.28 9.80
C LEU A 82 2.33 0.88 8.88
N THR A 83 1.92 1.37 7.71
CA THR A 83 2.86 1.84 6.69
C THR A 83 3.26 3.28 6.89
N PHE A 84 2.30 4.15 7.23
CA PHE A 84 2.49 5.61 7.28
C PHE A 84 2.18 6.22 8.65
N SER A 85 1.97 5.40 9.69
CA SER A 85 1.50 5.83 11.01
C SER A 85 0.20 6.64 10.96
N ARG A 86 -0.59 6.48 9.89
CA ARG A 86 -1.86 7.18 9.67
C ARG A 86 -2.85 6.28 8.93
N ARG A 87 -4.08 6.28 9.42
CA ARG A 87 -5.23 5.66 8.74
C ARG A 87 -5.54 6.37 7.42
N LEU A 88 -6.08 5.61 6.47
CA LEU A 88 -6.53 6.12 5.18
C LEU A 88 -7.90 6.80 5.29
N GLY A 89 -8.68 6.44 6.31
CA GLY A 89 -9.97 7.05 6.63
C GLY A 89 -11.18 6.23 6.16
N PHE A 90 -10.99 4.96 5.83
CA PHE A 90 -12.08 4.11 5.33
C PHE A 90 -13.11 3.84 6.42
N LEU A 91 -12.67 3.57 7.64
CA LEU A 91 -13.54 3.28 8.77
C LEU A 91 -14.33 4.51 9.23
N GLU A 92 -13.68 5.67 9.33
CA GLU A 92 -14.33 6.91 9.75
C GLU A 92 -15.35 7.42 8.72
N SER A 93 -15.04 7.29 7.43
CA SER A 93 -16.01 7.63 6.39
C SER A 93 -17.10 6.57 6.27
N GLY A 94 -16.77 5.29 6.50
CA GLY A 94 -17.63 4.15 6.21
C GLY A 94 -17.87 3.97 4.70
N THR A 95 -16.98 4.49 3.87
CA THR A 95 -17.10 4.49 2.40
C THR A 95 -15.75 4.24 1.73
N ASP A 96 -15.77 3.86 0.44
CA ASP A 96 -14.56 3.71 -0.36
C ASP A 96 -13.92 5.09 -0.64
N VAL A 97 -12.92 5.43 0.17
CA VAL A 97 -12.17 6.69 0.06
C VAL A 97 -11.50 6.77 -1.31
N ASN A 98 -11.86 7.78 -2.09
CA ASN A 98 -11.33 8.04 -3.43
C ASN A 98 -11.50 6.87 -4.43
N GLY A 99 -12.43 5.94 -4.19
CA GLY A 99 -12.69 4.81 -5.08
C GLY A 99 -11.54 3.80 -5.15
N VAL A 100 -10.66 3.74 -4.16
CA VAL A 100 -9.48 2.86 -4.15
C VAL A 100 -9.88 1.39 -4.21
N MET A 101 -10.85 0.96 -3.40
CA MET A 101 -11.30 -0.43 -3.35
C MET A 101 -11.89 -0.84 -4.70
N LYS A 102 -12.76 -0.01 -5.27
CA LYS A 102 -13.36 -0.23 -6.59
C LYS A 102 -12.30 -0.32 -7.68
N ASN A 103 -11.35 0.62 -7.70
CA ASN A 103 -10.27 0.64 -8.69
C ASN A 103 -9.40 -0.62 -8.63
N ILE A 104 -9.10 -1.12 -7.42
CA ILE A 104 -8.36 -2.36 -7.23
C ILE A 104 -9.16 -3.56 -7.75
N TRP A 105 -10.45 -3.62 -7.45
CA TRP A 105 -11.32 -4.70 -7.94
C TRP A 105 -11.44 -4.72 -9.47
N ASP A 106 -11.61 -3.56 -10.08
CA ASP A 106 -11.68 -3.43 -11.54
C ASP A 106 -10.33 -3.79 -12.18
N MET A 107 -9.21 -3.38 -11.58
CA MET A 107 -7.88 -3.81 -11.99
C MET A 107 -7.72 -5.34 -11.92
N PHE A 108 -8.19 -5.99 -10.86
CA PHE A 108 -8.13 -7.45 -10.74
C PHE A 108 -8.96 -8.17 -11.80
N LYS A 109 -10.16 -7.67 -12.11
CA LYS A 109 -11.00 -8.22 -13.19
C LYS A 109 -10.31 -8.12 -14.55
N GLU A 110 -9.75 -6.95 -14.87
CA GLU A 110 -9.02 -6.75 -16.12
C GLU A 110 -7.77 -7.66 -16.19
N THR A 111 -7.01 -7.72 -15.09
CA THR A 111 -5.78 -8.51 -15.02
C THR A 111 -6.07 -10.01 -15.08
N SER A 112 -7.16 -10.49 -14.46
CA SER A 112 -7.53 -11.91 -14.45
C SER A 112 -7.66 -12.49 -15.86
N LEU A 113 -8.25 -11.74 -16.79
CA LEU A 113 -8.37 -12.14 -18.20
C LEU A 113 -7.01 -12.22 -18.88
N VAL A 114 -6.14 -11.24 -18.62
CA VAL A 114 -4.80 -11.16 -19.20
C VAL A 114 -3.89 -12.27 -18.68
N THR A 115 -3.99 -12.63 -17.41
CA THR A 115 -3.16 -13.69 -16.80
C THR A 115 -3.40 -15.07 -17.42
N GLN A 116 -4.64 -15.36 -17.87
CA GLN A 116 -4.96 -16.64 -18.51
C GLN A 116 -4.47 -16.71 -19.96
N MET A 117 -4.33 -15.57 -20.64
CA MET A 117 -3.95 -15.48 -22.05
C MET A 117 -2.90 -14.39 -22.25
N PRO A 118 -1.60 -14.68 -22.02
CA PRO A 118 -0.54 -13.68 -22.07
C PRO A 118 -0.45 -12.91 -23.40
N TRP A 119 -0.84 -13.54 -24.52
CA TRP A 119 -0.88 -12.91 -25.84
C TRP A 119 -1.95 -11.81 -25.97
N VAL A 120 -2.97 -11.80 -25.10
CA VAL A 120 -4.00 -10.75 -25.05
C VAL A 120 -3.43 -9.46 -24.45
N ASP A 121 -2.37 -9.55 -23.63
CA ASP A 121 -1.73 -8.37 -23.01
C ASP A 121 -1.21 -7.38 -24.05
N ASP A 122 -0.64 -7.89 -25.15
CA ASP A 122 -0.09 -7.09 -26.24
C ASP A 122 -1.18 -6.25 -26.96
N PHE A 123 -2.41 -6.78 -27.04
CA PHE A 123 -3.52 -6.11 -27.71
C PHE A 123 -4.40 -5.28 -26.77
N TRP A 124 -4.44 -5.61 -25.47
CA TRP A 124 -5.34 -4.98 -24.49
C TRP A 124 -4.64 -3.95 -23.61
N THR A 125 -3.59 -4.35 -22.88
CA THR A 125 -2.95 -3.52 -21.85
C THR A 125 -1.77 -2.72 -22.41
N ASN A 126 -0.97 -3.34 -23.28
CA ASN A 126 0.20 -2.72 -23.91
C ASN A 126 -0.09 -2.03 -25.26
N ASN A 127 -1.36 -1.97 -25.67
CA ASN A 127 -1.75 -1.31 -26.90
C ASN A 127 -1.34 0.19 -26.87
N PRO A 128 -0.54 0.67 -27.83
CA PRO A 128 -0.02 2.03 -27.85
C PRO A 128 -1.12 3.10 -27.85
N VAL A 129 -2.29 2.82 -28.44
CA VAL A 129 -3.44 3.75 -28.44
C VAL A 129 -4.08 3.86 -27.07
N ARG A 130 -4.27 2.73 -26.38
CA ARG A 130 -4.81 2.69 -25.01
C ARG A 130 -3.82 3.31 -24.03
N ARG A 131 -2.51 3.07 -24.21
CA ARG A 131 -1.44 3.70 -23.43
C ARG A 131 -1.39 5.22 -23.60
N TYR A 132 -1.65 5.72 -24.81
CA TYR A 132 -1.77 7.16 -25.07
C TYR A 132 -3.05 7.75 -24.45
N MET A 133 -4.19 7.07 -24.58
CA MET A 133 -5.48 7.50 -24.00
C MET A 133 -5.51 7.45 -22.47
N ARG A 134 -4.81 6.51 -21.84
CA ARG A 134 -4.88 6.27 -20.39
C ARG A 134 -4.29 7.42 -19.55
N GLY A 135 -3.60 8.37 -20.19
CA GLY A 135 -3.06 9.57 -19.53
C GLY A 135 -2.07 9.25 -18.40
N HIS A 136 -1.47 10.29 -17.82
CA HIS A 136 -0.52 10.16 -16.70
C HIS A 136 -1.23 10.04 -15.33
N GLY A 137 -2.38 9.37 -15.27
CA GLY A 137 -3.16 9.24 -14.04
C GLY A 137 -2.47 8.32 -13.03
N VAL A 138 -2.10 8.86 -11.87
CA VAL A 138 -1.68 8.07 -10.71
C VAL A 138 -2.93 7.55 -10.01
N SER A 139 -2.97 6.26 -9.64
CA SER A 139 -4.11 5.71 -8.92
C SER A 139 -4.27 6.45 -7.57
N PRO A 140 -5.51 6.63 -7.05
CA PRO A 140 -5.70 7.40 -5.82
C PRO A 140 -4.91 6.86 -4.61
N GLY A 141 -4.75 5.53 -4.51
CA GLY A 141 -3.91 4.91 -3.49
C GLY A 141 -2.42 5.20 -3.68
N ALA A 142 -1.92 5.21 -4.93
CA ALA A 142 -0.54 5.59 -5.21
C ALA A 142 -0.30 7.09 -4.99
N ALA A 143 -1.29 7.94 -5.28
CA ALA A 143 -1.22 9.38 -5.03
C ALA A 143 -1.16 9.65 -3.51
N PHE A 144 -1.97 8.96 -2.71
CA PHE A 144 -1.88 9.01 -1.25
C PHE A 144 -0.49 8.59 -0.76
N ALA A 145 0.01 7.43 -1.21
CA ALA A 145 1.32 6.92 -0.82
C ALA A 145 2.45 7.90 -1.21
N MET A 146 2.42 8.47 -2.43
CA MET A 146 3.40 9.45 -2.88
C MET A 146 3.38 10.73 -2.05
N ALA A 147 2.19 11.25 -1.72
CA ALA A 147 2.06 12.43 -0.86
C ALA A 147 2.67 12.17 0.52
N ARG A 148 2.44 10.98 1.10
CA ARG A 148 3.01 10.60 2.40
C ARG A 148 4.52 10.42 2.35
N VAL A 149 5.04 9.75 1.32
CA VAL A 149 6.49 9.59 1.11
C VAL A 149 7.16 10.96 1.00
N GLN A 150 6.54 11.89 0.29
CA GLN A 150 7.06 13.24 0.13
C GLN A 150 7.09 14.01 1.46
N GLU A 151 6.00 13.99 2.24
CA GLU A 151 5.93 14.59 3.58
C GLU A 151 7.04 14.04 4.49
N ARG A 152 7.21 12.71 4.51
CA ARG A 152 8.24 12.06 5.34
C ARG A 152 9.66 12.37 4.88
N ARG A 153 9.90 12.48 3.57
CA ARG A 153 11.21 12.90 3.02
C ARG A 153 11.54 14.35 3.39
N GLU A 154 10.55 15.22 3.48
CA GLU A 154 10.73 16.60 3.95
C GLU A 154 11.07 16.66 5.45
N GLU A 155 10.42 15.84 6.28
CA GLU A 155 10.75 15.72 7.71
C GLU A 155 12.17 15.21 7.96
N VAL A 156 12.60 14.20 7.19
CA VAL A 156 13.97 13.66 7.25
C VAL A 156 14.99 14.72 6.86
N LYS A 157 14.71 15.52 5.81
CA LYS A 157 15.55 16.67 5.42
C LYS A 157 15.60 17.75 6.51
N ALA A 158 14.52 17.92 7.27
CA ALA A 158 14.45 18.83 8.41
C ALA A 158 15.16 18.30 9.67
N GLY A 159 15.80 17.12 9.61
CA GLY A 159 16.54 16.53 10.72
C GLY A 159 15.68 15.85 11.78
N LYS A 160 14.36 15.69 11.53
CA LYS A 160 13.45 14.94 12.40
C LYS A 160 13.44 13.49 11.96
N THR A 161 14.35 12.70 12.52
CA THR A 161 14.43 11.27 12.21
C THR A 161 13.90 10.45 13.37
N ASP A 162 12.92 9.58 13.12
CA ASP A 162 12.39 8.65 14.14
C ASP A 162 13.17 7.32 14.20
N TRP A 163 14.45 7.33 13.80
CA TRP A 163 15.32 6.15 13.78
C TRP A 163 15.54 5.51 15.15
N ASP A 164 15.24 6.20 16.24
CA ASP A 164 15.48 5.72 17.61
C ASP A 164 14.20 5.28 18.33
N ARG A 165 13.02 5.42 17.72
CA ARG A 165 11.77 4.99 18.36
C ARG A 165 11.66 3.46 18.40
N GLU A 166 11.07 2.93 19.46
CA GLU A 166 10.78 1.51 19.62
C GLU A 166 9.61 1.06 18.74
N THR A 167 8.58 1.91 18.62
CA THR A 167 7.49 1.79 17.66
C THR A 167 7.84 2.55 16.37
N ARG A 168 8.20 1.81 15.33
CA ARG A 168 8.51 2.36 13.99
C ARG A 168 7.56 1.77 12.97
N ASP A 169 7.05 2.60 12.07
CA ASP A 169 6.29 2.16 10.90
C ASP A 169 7.19 1.61 9.78
N PHE A 170 6.57 0.98 8.78
CA PHE A 170 7.32 0.46 7.62
C PHE A 170 8.06 1.57 6.87
N MET A 171 7.46 2.76 6.72
CA MET A 171 8.11 3.87 6.02
C MET A 171 9.44 4.26 6.67
N SER A 172 9.49 4.35 8.00
CA SER A 172 10.75 4.64 8.69
C SER A 172 11.77 3.53 8.45
N ARG A 173 11.38 2.26 8.60
CA ARG A 173 12.32 1.15 8.35
C ARG A 173 12.86 1.15 6.91
N PHE A 174 12.04 1.51 5.92
CA PHE A 174 12.48 1.59 4.51
C PHE A 174 13.41 2.76 4.24
N LEU A 175 13.12 3.95 4.77
CA LEU A 175 13.99 5.11 4.61
C LEU A 175 15.34 4.93 5.34
N GLU A 176 15.36 4.21 6.46
CA GLU A 176 16.60 3.82 7.16
C GLU A 176 17.47 2.90 6.31
N VAL A 177 16.84 1.93 5.65
CA VAL A 177 17.50 0.98 4.74
C VAL A 177 18.02 1.71 3.49
N GLU A 178 17.24 2.62 2.91
CA GLU A 178 17.67 3.48 1.79
C GLU A 178 18.87 4.34 2.17
N ALA A 179 18.89 4.91 3.39
CA ALA A 179 20.02 5.71 3.88
C ALA A 179 21.28 4.87 4.15
N LYS A 180 21.13 3.60 4.53
CA LYS A 180 22.25 2.69 4.83
C LYS A 180 22.82 1.97 3.61
N ASP A 181 22.00 1.75 2.58
CA ASP A 181 22.38 0.98 1.40
C ASP A 181 22.19 1.79 0.11
N SER A 182 23.27 2.42 -0.36
CA SER A 182 23.31 3.21 -1.59
C SER A 182 23.32 2.36 -2.88
N THR A 183 23.31 1.02 -2.77
CA THR A 183 23.25 0.12 -3.92
C THR A 183 21.82 -0.18 -4.39
N LEU A 184 20.82 0.22 -3.60
CA LEU A 184 19.41 0.05 -3.94
C LEU A 184 18.99 1.08 -5.01
N PRO A 185 18.23 0.65 -6.03
CA PRO A 185 17.67 1.60 -6.99
C PRO A 185 16.66 2.54 -6.31
N PRO A 186 16.61 3.83 -6.73
CA PRO A 186 15.75 4.85 -6.14
C PRO A 186 14.25 4.64 -6.41
#